data_AF-A0A0F9TJS8-F1
#
_entry.id   AF-A0A0F9TJS8-F1
#
_cell.length_a   1.000
_cell.length_b   1.000
_cell.length_c   1.000
_cell.angle_alpha   90.00
_cell.angle_beta   90.00
_cell.angle_gamma   90.00
#
_symmetry.space_group_name_H-M   'P 1'
#
loop_
_entity.id
_entity.type
_entity.pdbx_description
1 polymer ?
#
loop_
_entity_poly.entity_id
_entity_poly.type
_entity_poly.pdbx_seq_one_letter_code
_entity_poly.pdbx_strand_id
1 'polypeptide(L)'
;MVNNKEENMEDKEELKFPLSFDQCPNCGSERKIAGEILKQEKEKGKISPGVKAFISTSNSVIADMGRTWLSAPIISTFYDVCGDCGTYYCIHAELGIATPQLGQQPPQVKGFGGN
;
A
#
# COMPACT_ATOMS: atom_id res chain seq x y z
N MET A 1 -2.34 27.59 -42.68
CA MET A 1 -3.56 27.02 -42.08
C MET A 1 -3.10 26.10 -40.98
N VAL A 2 -3.25 26.54 -39.73
CA VAL A 2 -2.75 25.84 -38.54
C VAL A 2 -3.84 24.86 -38.11
N ASN A 3 -3.54 23.56 -38.16
CA ASN A 3 -4.41 22.50 -37.67
C ASN A 3 -4.36 22.49 -36.14
N ASN A 4 -5.34 23.11 -35.49
CA ASN A 4 -5.58 22.90 -34.07
C ASN A 4 -6.40 21.62 -33.91
N LYS A 5 -5.71 20.51 -33.62
CA LYS A 5 -6.35 19.35 -33.00
C LYS A 5 -6.56 19.70 -31.53
N GLU A 6 -7.81 20.00 -31.18
CA GLU A 6 -8.26 20.05 -29.80
C GLU A 6 -8.23 18.61 -29.28
N GLU A 7 -7.25 18.32 -28.42
CA GLU A 7 -7.15 17.04 -27.73
C GLU A 7 -8.28 16.97 -26.69
N ASN A 8 -9.17 16.00 -26.88
CA ASN A 8 -10.23 15.66 -25.93
C ASN A 8 -9.61 15.36 -24.56
N MET A 9 -9.86 16.26 -23.60
CA MET A 9 -9.61 16.02 -22.19
C MET A 9 -10.71 15.07 -21.70
N GLU A 10 -10.48 13.76 -21.88
CA GLU A 10 -11.34 12.72 -21.30
C GLU A 10 -11.48 12.96 -19.80
N ASP A 11 -12.72 12.91 -19.32
CA ASP A 11 -13.13 13.02 -17.93
C ASP A 11 -12.26 12.12 -17.05
N LYS A 12 -11.22 12.70 -16.43
CA LYS A 12 -10.46 12.02 -15.38
C LYS A 12 -11.38 11.97 -14.17
N GLU A 13 -12.12 10.87 -14.01
CA GLU A 13 -12.82 10.57 -12.76
C GLU A 13 -11.83 10.78 -11.61
N GLU A 14 -12.14 11.72 -10.72
CA GLU A 14 -11.34 11.96 -9.54
C GLU A 14 -11.35 10.70 -8.66
N LEU A 15 -10.18 10.09 -8.48
CA LEU A 15 -10.01 8.94 -7.59
C LEU A 15 -10.38 9.34 -6.16
N LYS A 16 -11.43 8.71 -5.61
CA LYS A 16 -11.89 8.94 -4.23
C LYS A 16 -11.28 7.91 -3.28
N PHE A 17 -10.59 8.39 -2.26
CA PHE A 17 -10.01 7.56 -1.21
C PHE A 17 -10.98 7.36 -0.03
N PRO A 18 -10.91 6.23 0.68
CA PRO A 18 -10.01 5.10 0.45
C PRO A 18 -10.43 4.24 -0.75
N LEU A 19 -9.43 3.71 -1.46
CA LEU A 19 -9.63 2.73 -2.53
C LEU A 19 -9.50 1.33 -1.94
N SER A 20 -10.38 0.41 -2.32
CA SER A 20 -10.31 -0.99 -1.90
C SER A 20 -10.55 -1.90 -3.09
N PHE A 21 -9.73 -2.95 -3.19
CA PHE A 21 -9.79 -3.93 -4.26
C PHE A 21 -10.04 -5.31 -3.63
N ASP A 22 -11.26 -5.80 -3.77
CA ASP A 22 -11.69 -7.05 -3.14
C ASP A 22 -11.26 -8.27 -3.95
N GLN A 23 -11.18 -8.12 -5.28
CA GLN A 23 -10.87 -9.20 -6.21
C GLN A 23 -9.51 -9.00 -6.88
N CYS A 24 -8.84 -10.12 -7.15
CA CYS A 24 -7.61 -10.15 -7.91
C CYS A 24 -7.87 -9.67 -9.34
N PRO A 25 -7.13 -8.66 -9.84
CA PRO A 25 -7.34 -8.12 -11.18
C PRO A 25 -6.99 -9.12 -12.29
N ASN A 26 -6.23 -10.17 -11.97
CA ASN A 26 -5.80 -11.18 -12.94
C ASN A 26 -6.79 -12.34 -13.10
N CYS A 27 -7.38 -12.84 -12.00
CA CYS A 27 -8.23 -14.03 -12.03
C CYS A 27 -9.61 -13.86 -11.36
N GLY A 28 -9.93 -12.69 -10.81
CA GLY A 28 -11.20 -12.41 -10.13
C GLY A 28 -11.34 -13.02 -8.73
N SER A 29 -10.33 -13.75 -8.23
CA SER A 29 -10.39 -14.38 -6.92
C SER A 29 -10.36 -13.37 -5.76
N GLU A 30 -11.16 -13.61 -4.73
CA GLU A 30 -11.15 -12.88 -3.46
C GLU A 30 -10.14 -13.43 -2.46
N ARG A 31 -9.51 -14.58 -2.76
CA ARG A 31 -8.55 -15.23 -1.86
C ARG A 31 -7.24 -14.46 -1.83
N LYS A 32 -6.80 -14.11 -0.62
CA LYS A 32 -5.60 -13.32 -0.33
C LYS A 32 -4.73 -14.08 0.67
N ILE A 33 -3.44 -14.24 0.39
CA ILE A 33 -2.53 -15.07 1.20
C ILE A 33 -2.47 -14.55 2.65
N ALA A 34 -2.30 -13.24 2.86
CA ALA A 34 -2.22 -12.71 4.22
C ALA A 34 -3.54 -12.90 4.98
N GLY A 35 -4.67 -12.78 4.28
CA GLY A 35 -6.00 -13.05 4.83
C GLY A 35 -6.18 -14.48 5.34
N GLU A 36 -5.70 -15.47 4.59
CA GLU A 36 -5.76 -16.88 4.99
C GLU A 36 -4.88 -17.19 6.21
N ILE A 37 -3.67 -16.64 6.26
CA ILE A 37 -2.77 -16.78 7.42
C ILE A 37 -3.40 -16.11 8.65
N LEU A 38 -3.94 -14.90 8.47
CA LEU A 38 -4.59 -14.17 9.56
C LEU A 38 -5.81 -14.92 10.11
N LYS A 39 -6.60 -15.55 9.22
CA LYS A 39 -7.75 -16.36 9.63
C LYS A 39 -7.32 -17.50 10.56
N GLN A 40 -6.22 -18.20 10.26
CA GLN A 40 -5.70 -19.25 11.13
C GLN A 40 -5.28 -18.73 12.51
N GLU A 41 -4.67 -17.54 12.58
CA GLU A 41 -4.28 -16.95 13.88
C GLU A 41 -5.47 -16.36 14.65
N LYS A 42 -6.52 -15.89 13.96
CA LYS A 42 -7.79 -15.48 14.56
C LYS A 42 -8.54 -16.67 15.17
N GLU A 43 -8.58 -17.80 14.46
CA GLU A 43 -9.18 -19.05 14.96
C GLU A 43 -8.46 -19.57 16.21
N LYS A 44 -7.15 -19.30 16.33
CA LYS A 44 -6.35 -19.57 17.54
C LYS A 44 -6.55 -18.54 18.67
N GLY A 45 -7.41 -17.54 18.49
CA GLY A 45 -7.70 -16.51 19.49
C GLY A 45 -6.57 -15.51 19.74
N LYS A 46 -5.53 -15.49 18.89
CA LYS A 46 -4.36 -14.61 19.08
C LYS A 46 -4.57 -13.20 18.54
N ILE A 47 -5.57 -13.01 17.69
CA ILE A 47 -5.78 -11.75 16.98
C ILE A 47 -7.26 -11.36 17.06
N SER A 48 -7.51 -10.07 17.33
CA SER A 48 -8.85 -9.47 17.36
C SER A 48 -9.56 -9.58 15.99
N PRO A 49 -10.89 -9.78 15.97
CA PRO A 49 -11.66 -9.94 14.73
C PRO A 49 -11.55 -8.76 13.76
N GLY A 50 -11.28 -7.54 14.24
CA GLY A 50 -11.18 -6.32 13.41
C GLY A 50 -9.85 -6.13 12.67
N VAL A 51 -8.83 -6.93 12.95
CA VAL A 51 -7.51 -6.77 12.30
C VAL A 51 -7.60 -7.21 10.84
N LYS A 52 -7.03 -6.42 9.93
CA LYS A 52 -6.82 -6.78 8.52
C LYS A 52 -5.36 -7.17 8.31
N ALA A 53 -5.10 -8.07 7.36
CA ALA A 53 -3.76 -8.48 6.98
C ALA A 53 -3.44 -8.04 5.57
N PHE A 54 -2.16 -7.82 5.34
CA PHE A 54 -1.54 -7.49 4.07
C PHE A 54 -0.09 -7.97 4.13
N ILE A 55 0.53 -8.22 2.98
CA ILE A 55 1.92 -8.70 2.91
C ILE A 55 2.89 -7.55 3.06
N SER A 56 2.59 -6.40 2.47
CA SER A 56 3.45 -5.23 2.57
C SER A 56 2.66 -3.94 2.43
N THR A 57 3.28 -2.86 2.85
CA THR A 57 2.77 -1.51 2.72
C THR A 57 3.86 -0.61 2.16
N SER A 58 3.46 0.37 1.34
CA SER A 58 4.35 1.43 0.86
C SER A 58 3.70 2.79 1.10
N ASN A 59 4.48 3.76 1.56
CA ASN A 59 4.03 5.13 1.75
C ASN A 59 4.68 6.02 0.70
N SER A 60 3.85 6.69 -0.11
CA SER A 60 4.31 7.65 -1.13
C SER A 60 3.94 9.06 -0.69
N VAL A 61 4.95 9.93 -0.54
CA VAL A 61 4.75 11.32 -0.16
C VAL A 61 4.24 12.11 -1.37
N ILE A 62 3.13 12.84 -1.18
CA ILE A 62 2.47 13.62 -2.24
C ILE A 62 2.99 15.08 -2.27
N ALA A 63 3.78 15.47 -1.28
CA ALA A 63 4.36 16.81 -1.16
C ALA A 63 5.89 16.82 -1.32
N ASP A 64 6.42 17.97 -1.71
CA ASP A 64 7.86 18.24 -1.71
C ASP A 64 8.42 18.15 -0.28
N MET A 65 9.24 17.13 -0.03
CA MET A 65 9.88 16.88 1.27
C MET A 65 10.72 18.07 1.76
N GLY A 66 11.23 18.93 0.87
CA GLY A 66 11.97 20.14 1.25
C GLY A 66 11.09 21.22 1.88
N ARG A 67 9.76 21.15 1.70
CA ARG A 67 8.79 22.14 2.18
C ARG A 67 7.91 21.62 3.32
N THR A 68 7.81 20.30 3.51
CA THR A 68 7.00 19.68 4.58
C THR A 68 7.89 19.09 5.67
N TRP A 69 8.23 19.91 6.67
CA TRP A 69 9.16 19.53 7.75
C TRP A 69 8.53 18.73 8.91
N LEU A 70 7.21 18.81 9.09
CA LEU A 70 6.53 18.26 10.28
C LEU A 70 5.41 17.27 9.95
N SER A 71 4.76 17.44 8.80
CA SER A 71 3.70 16.56 8.31
C SER A 71 3.57 16.71 6.80
N ALA A 72 3.43 15.59 6.10
CA ALA A 72 3.21 15.56 4.67
C ALA A 72 2.03 14.64 4.33
N PRO A 73 1.20 15.00 3.35
CA PRO A 73 0.20 14.09 2.83
C PRO A 73 0.91 12.89 2.19
N ILE A 74 0.46 11.69 2.53
CA ILE A 74 0.95 10.43 1.98
C ILE A 74 -0.19 9.61 1.40
N ILE A 75 0.14 8.78 0.42
CA ILE A 75 -0.69 7.64 0.02
C ILE A 75 -0.07 6.41 0.66
N SER A 76 -0.79 5.78 1.57
CA SER A 76 -0.44 4.46 2.09
C SER A 76 -1.07 3.42 1.17
N THR A 77 -0.26 2.58 0.54
CA THR A 77 -0.72 1.52 -0.36
C THR A 77 -0.42 0.18 0.27
N PHE A 78 -1.42 -0.68 0.38
CA PHE A 78 -1.33 -2.00 0.98
C PHE A 78 -1.45 -3.07 -0.10
N TYR A 79 -0.53 -4.01 -0.08
CA TYR A 79 -0.43 -5.06 -1.08
C TYR A 79 -0.60 -6.44 -0.47
N ASP A 80 -1.15 -7.35 -1.27
CA ASP A 80 -1.23 -8.77 -0.95
C ASP A 80 -0.98 -9.60 -2.22
N VAL A 81 -0.87 -10.90 -2.03
CA VAL A 81 -0.74 -11.89 -3.09
C VAL A 81 -2.05 -12.67 -3.18
N CYS A 82 -2.55 -12.86 -4.40
CA CYS A 82 -3.70 -13.71 -4.68
C CYS A 82 -3.38 -15.16 -4.29
N GLY A 83 -4.25 -15.77 -3.48
CA GLY A 83 -4.08 -17.14 -3.02
C GLY A 83 -4.25 -18.21 -4.09
N ASP A 84 -4.85 -17.88 -5.24
CA ASP A 84 -5.10 -18.83 -6.32
C ASP A 84 -4.09 -18.73 -7.46
N CYS A 85 -3.76 -17.51 -7.91
CA CYS A 85 -2.88 -17.30 -9.07
C CYS A 85 -1.54 -16.66 -8.75
N GLY A 86 -1.26 -16.30 -7.49
CA GLY A 86 0.01 -15.72 -7.06
C GLY A 86 0.26 -14.28 -7.52
N THR A 87 -0.72 -13.62 -8.14
CA THR A 87 -0.58 -12.21 -8.55
C THR A 87 -0.43 -11.31 -7.32
N TYR A 88 0.59 -10.46 -7.31
CA TYR A 88 0.81 -9.43 -6.30
C TYR A 88 0.14 -8.13 -6.73
N TYR A 89 -0.74 -7.56 -5.90
CA TYR A 89 -1.54 -6.41 -6.26
C TYR A 89 -1.93 -5.54 -5.06
N CYS A 90 -2.27 -4.28 -5.33
CA CYS A 90 -2.80 -3.36 -4.34
C CYS A 90 -4.22 -3.82 -3.94
N ILE A 91 -4.44 -4.01 -2.64
CA ILE A 91 -5.74 -4.39 -2.08
C ILE A 91 -6.44 -3.22 -1.39
N HIS A 92 -5.69 -2.19 -1.00
CA HIS A 92 -6.21 -1.03 -0.32
C HIS A 92 -5.25 0.15 -0.50
N ALA A 93 -5.78 1.35 -0.69
CA ALA A 93 -5.00 2.57 -0.63
C ALA A 93 -5.77 3.66 0.13
N GLU A 94 -5.09 4.38 0.99
CA GLU A 94 -5.66 5.45 1.80
C GLU A 94 -4.80 6.71 1.72
N LEU A 95 -5.47 7.86 1.80
CA LEU A 95 -4.81 9.14 2.00
C LEU A 95 -4.64 9.37 3.49
N GLY A 96 -3.40 9.65 3.89
CA GLY A 96 -3.05 9.94 5.26
C GLY A 96 -2.13 11.14 5.37
N ILE A 97 -1.79 11.47 6.61
CA ILE A 97 -0.74 12.44 6.93
C ILE A 97 0.31 11.69 7.72
N ALA A 98 1.57 11.74 7.28
CA ALA A 98 2.69 11.16 8.02
C ALA A 98 3.80 12.19 8.19
N THR A 99 4.55 12.06 9.27
CA THR A 99 5.83 12.76 9.44
C THR A 99 6.89 11.94 8.70
N PRO A 100 7.47 12.46 7.60
CA PRO A 100 8.53 11.75 6.91
C PRO A 100 9.71 11.55 7.87
N GLN A 101 10.10 10.31 8.14
CA GLN A 101 11.31 10.04 8.90
C GLN A 101 12.51 10.36 8.00
N LEU A 102 13.08 11.54 8.18
CA LEU A 102 14.36 11.94 7.58
C LEU A 102 15.47 11.06 8.20
N GLY A 103 15.74 9.93 7.55
CA GLY A 103 16.88 9.08 7.85
C GLY A 103 16.68 8.13 9.02
N GLN A 104 16.18 6.92 8.76
CA GLN A 104 16.66 5.78 9.53
C GLN A 104 18.05 5.45 8.96
N GLN A 105 19.12 5.80 9.70
CA GLN A 105 20.39 5.12 9.51
C GLN A 105 20.10 3.61 9.54
N PRO A 106 20.66 2.80 8.62
CA PRO A 106 20.58 1.36 8.78
C PRO A 106 21.10 1.03 10.19
N PRO A 107 20.41 0.17 10.96
CA PRO A 107 20.89 -0.23 12.27
C PRO A 107 22.34 -0.68 12.11
N GLN A 108 23.27 -0.06 12.84
CA GLN A 108 24.65 -0.53 12.88
C GLN A 108 24.60 -1.99 13.31
N VAL A 109 24.87 -2.89 12.38
CA VAL A 109 25.00 -4.31 12.67
C VAL A 109 26.22 -4.40 13.59
N LYS A 110 26.00 -4.57 14.89
CA LYS A 110 27.06 -4.98 15.81
C LYS A 110 27.49 -6.36 15.32
N GLY A 111 28.64 -6.42 14.65
CA GLY A 111 29.21 -7.64 14.13
C GLY A 111 29.29 -8.70 15.23
N PHE A 112 28.87 -9.92 14.91
CA PHE A 112 29.20 -11.09 15.71
C PHE A 112 30.69 -11.37 15.54
N GLY A 113 31.51 -10.75 16.40
CA GLY A 113 32.90 -11.13 16.59
C GLY A 113 32.94 -12.39 17.46
N GLY A 114 33.31 -13.51 16.85
CA GLY A 114 33.68 -14.72 17.56
C GLY A 114 35.11 -14.61 18.11
N ASN A 115 35.28 -15.05 19.35
CA ASN A 115 36.36 -15.91 19.83
C ASN A 115 35.92 -16.56 21.13
#